data_AF-A0A9E8ASS5-F1
#
_entry.id   AF-A0A9E8ASS5-F1
#
_cell.length_a   1.000
_cell.length_b   1.000
_cell.length_c   1.000
_cell.angle_alpha   90.00
_cell.angle_beta   90.00
_cell.angle_gamma   90.00
#
_symmetry.space_group_name_H-M   'P 1'
#
loop_
_entity.id
_entity.type
_entity.pdbx_description
1 polymer ?
#
loop_
_entity_poly.entity_id
_entity_poly.type
_entity_poly.pdbx_seq_one_letter_code
_entity_poly.pdbx_strand_id
1 'polypeptide(L)'
;MADFRRARGVYVLYNDINVYYVGLATSQRGIGGRLHDHLNDEHWAGWNRFSWFAFDGPDDDTVLDSDGVVRVVQTYTSVQLDAPVLIRDLEALLLAVTKPMGNISSTNFSEAKEWLQVATKTPKLKTFDDLREKLAVD
;
A
#
# COMPACT_ATOMS: atom_id res chain seq x y z
N MET A 1 -15.26 0.95 -3.06
CA MET A 1 -13.91 1.53 -3.22
C MET A 1 -13.46 1.99 -1.85
N ALA A 2 -12.21 1.76 -1.47
CA ALA A 2 -11.68 2.14 -0.16
C ALA A 2 -10.42 3.01 -0.30
N ASP A 3 -10.19 3.89 0.67
CA ASP A 3 -9.05 4.80 0.70
C ASP A 3 -7.97 4.32 1.66
N PHE A 4 -6.89 3.75 1.10
CA PHE A 4 -5.75 3.23 1.84
C PHE A 4 -4.64 4.26 2.08
N ARG A 5 -4.81 5.54 1.73
CA ARG A 5 -3.73 6.55 1.88
C ARG A 5 -3.22 6.65 3.31
N ARG A 6 -4.10 6.49 4.30
CA ARG A 6 -3.74 6.52 5.72
C ARG A 6 -3.33 5.15 6.28
N ALA A 7 -3.42 4.08 5.50
CA ALA A 7 -3.07 2.75 5.99
C ALA A 7 -1.58 2.66 6.33
N ARG A 8 -1.27 1.93 7.40
CA ARG A 8 0.10 1.62 7.84
C ARG A 8 0.52 0.23 7.38
N GLY A 9 1.81 0.09 7.12
CA GLY A 9 2.40 -1.16 6.65
C GLY A 9 3.68 -0.94 5.87
N VAL A 10 3.87 -1.79 4.85
CA VAL A 10 5.06 -1.78 3.98
C VAL A 10 4.63 -1.40 2.57
N TYR A 11 5.44 -0.59 1.89
CA TYR A 11 5.26 -0.30 0.47
C TYR A 11 6.53 -0.63 -0.30
N VAL A 12 6.34 -0.96 -1.57
CA VAL A 12 7.40 -1.31 -2.51
C VAL A 12 7.28 -0.41 -3.71
N LEU A 13 8.37 0.29 -4.04
CA LEU A 13 8.50 1.10 -5.24
C LEU A 13 9.23 0.29 -6.31
N TYR A 14 8.73 0.35 -7.53
CA TYR A 14 9.32 -0.33 -8.68
C TYR A 14 9.74 0.70 -9.73
N ASN A 15 10.90 0.45 -10.32
CA ASN A 15 11.27 1.03 -11.61
C ASN A 15 10.78 0.11 -12.75
N ASP A 16 11.24 0.36 -13.97
CA ASP A 16 10.86 -0.44 -15.14
C ASP A 16 11.30 -1.90 -15.12
N ILE A 17 12.32 -2.23 -14.33
CA ILE A 17 13.01 -3.52 -14.34
C ILE A 17 12.68 -4.33 -13.09
N ASN A 18 12.71 -3.71 -11.91
CA ASN A 18 12.67 -4.41 -10.63
C ASN A 18 12.23 -3.51 -9.47
N VAL A 19 12.27 -4.09 -8.27
CA VAL A 19 12.14 -3.36 -7.00
C VAL A 19 13.25 -2.33 -6.89
N TYR A 20 12.86 -1.07 -6.78
CA TYR A 20 13.76 0.05 -6.57
C TYR A 20 13.97 0.35 -5.08
N TYR A 21 12.88 0.35 -4.30
CA TYR A 21 12.92 0.72 -2.90
C TYR A 21 11.81 0.02 -2.10
N VAL A 22 12.09 -0.27 -0.83
CA VAL A 22 11.11 -0.81 0.13
C VAL A 22 11.12 0.09 1.35
N GLY A 23 9.94 0.54 1.78
CA GLY A 23 9.82 1.47 2.88
C GLY A 23 8.70 1.12 3.87
N LEU A 24 8.81 1.71 5.06
CA LEU A 24 7.87 1.55 6.15
C LEU A 24 6.98 2.78 6.33
N ALA A 25 5.69 2.54 6.52
CA ALA A 25 4.69 3.55 6.83
C ALA A 25 4.06 3.26 8.20
N THR A 26 4.67 3.75 9.27
CA THR A 26 4.21 3.51 10.65
C THR A 26 3.53 4.73 11.29
N SER A 27 3.67 5.92 10.69
CA SER A 27 3.07 7.16 11.20
C SER A 27 1.62 7.33 10.75
N GLN A 28 0.93 8.32 11.32
CA GLN A 28 -0.45 8.66 10.96
C GLN A 28 -0.62 9.13 9.50
N ARG A 29 0.46 9.56 8.84
CA ARG A 29 0.46 9.92 7.42
C ARG A 29 0.31 8.70 6.49
N GLY A 30 0.55 7.50 7.01
CA GLY A 30 0.37 6.24 6.30
C GLY A 30 1.22 6.11 5.03
N ILE A 31 0.87 5.11 4.21
CA ILE A 31 1.53 4.82 2.94
C ILE A 31 1.40 6.01 1.98
N GLY A 32 0.23 6.65 1.91
CA GLY A 32 -0.01 7.79 1.02
C GLY A 32 0.91 8.98 1.31
N GLY A 33 1.16 9.27 2.60
CA GLY A 33 2.12 10.31 2.97
C GLY A 33 3.55 9.98 2.56
N ARG A 34 3.98 8.72 2.70
CA ARG A 34 5.31 8.28 2.25
C ARG A 34 5.46 8.37 0.74
N LEU A 35 4.47 7.90 -0.01
CA LEU A 35 4.45 8.01 -1.47
C LEU A 35 4.49 9.47 -1.93
N HIS A 36 3.77 10.36 -1.24
CA HIS A 36 3.81 11.79 -1.52
C HIS A 36 5.20 12.40 -1.29
N ASP A 37 5.86 12.04 -0.18
CA ASP A 37 7.22 12.54 0.11
C ASP A 37 8.21 12.07 -0.96
N HIS A 38 8.07 10.82 -1.43
CA HIS A 38 8.86 10.24 -2.52
C HIS A 38 8.63 10.83 -3.91
N LEU A 39 7.77 11.83 -4.05
CA LEU A 39 7.65 12.61 -5.28
C LEU A 39 8.63 13.78 -5.33
N ASN A 40 9.25 14.13 -4.20
CA ASN A 40 10.11 15.32 -4.09
C ASN A 40 11.44 15.05 -3.37
N ASP A 41 11.64 13.86 -2.79
CA ASP A 41 12.90 13.49 -2.14
C ASP A 41 13.87 12.76 -3.08
N GLU A 42 14.94 12.18 -2.55
CA GLU A 42 15.96 11.46 -3.32
C GLU A 42 15.43 10.31 -4.20
N HIS A 43 14.21 9.83 -3.95
CA HIS A 43 13.57 8.76 -4.71
C HIS A 43 12.70 9.25 -5.87
N TRP A 44 12.50 10.57 -6.05
CA TRP A 44 11.51 11.15 -6.98
C TRP A 44 11.55 10.61 -8.43
N ALA A 45 12.73 10.30 -8.96
CA ALA A 45 12.92 9.81 -10.32
C ALA A 45 13.12 8.29 -10.40
N GLY A 46 13.17 7.60 -9.25
CA GLY A 46 13.58 6.20 -9.16
C GLY A 46 12.47 5.18 -9.39
N TRP A 47 11.22 5.61 -9.44
CA TRP A 47 10.07 4.70 -9.49
C TRP A 47 8.94 5.24 -10.36
N ASN A 48 8.12 4.33 -10.89
CA ASN A 48 6.93 4.66 -11.67
C ASN A 48 5.72 3.79 -11.34
N ARG A 49 5.90 2.80 -10.46
CA ARG A 49 4.87 1.89 -9.99
C ARG A 49 5.12 1.60 -8.52
N PHE A 50 4.07 1.22 -7.80
CA PHE A 50 4.18 0.81 -6.41
C PHE A 50 3.16 -0.26 -6.06
N SER A 51 3.45 -1.02 -5.01
CA SER A 51 2.55 -1.94 -4.32
C SER A 51 2.59 -1.61 -2.83
N TRP A 52 1.55 -1.96 -2.09
CA TRP A 52 1.51 -1.81 -0.64
C TRP A 52 0.87 -3.02 0.03
N PHE A 53 1.29 -3.26 1.26
CA PHE A 53 0.80 -4.30 2.15
C PHE A 53 0.43 -3.61 3.45
N ALA A 54 -0.86 -3.41 3.65
CA ALA A 54 -1.41 -2.70 4.80
C ALA A 54 -1.89 -3.70 5.84
N PHE A 55 -1.65 -3.36 7.11
CA PHE A 55 -2.33 -4.03 8.22
C PHE A 55 -3.69 -3.39 8.46
N ASP A 56 -3.80 -2.07 8.30
CA ASP A 56 -5.07 -1.35 8.42
C ASP A 56 -6.05 -1.71 7.27
N GLY A 57 -7.34 -1.84 7.60
CA GLY A 57 -8.40 -2.21 6.68
C GLY A 57 -9.66 -1.36 6.82
N PRO A 58 -10.63 -1.48 5.89
CA PRO A 58 -11.95 -0.91 6.07
C PRO A 58 -12.64 -1.58 7.27
N ASP A 59 -13.36 -0.77 8.05
CA ASP A 59 -14.15 -1.26 9.18
C ASP A 59 -15.39 -2.04 8.68
N ASP A 60 -15.84 -3.02 9.46
CA ASP A 60 -17.02 -3.83 9.15
C ASP A 60 -18.29 -2.95 9.08
N ASP A 61 -18.34 -1.89 9.90
CA ASP A 61 -19.44 -0.92 9.91
C ASP A 61 -19.41 0.09 8.74
N THR A 62 -18.45 -0.05 7.82
CA THR A 62 -18.31 0.70 6.57
C THR A 62 -18.57 2.21 6.73
N VAL A 63 -17.62 2.93 7.33
CA VAL A 63 -17.69 4.39 7.38
C VAL A 63 -17.33 4.95 6.00
N LEU A 64 -18.34 5.49 5.31
CA LEU A 64 -18.14 6.23 4.07
C LEU A 64 -17.65 7.66 4.37
N ASP A 65 -16.73 8.15 3.56
CA ASP A 65 -16.41 9.56 3.50
C ASP A 65 -17.48 10.32 2.68
N SER A 66 -17.42 11.65 2.71
CA SER A 66 -18.31 12.56 1.98
C SER A 66 -18.40 12.30 0.47
N ASP A 67 -17.40 11.65 -0.12
CA ASP A 67 -17.35 11.26 -1.53
C ASP A 67 -17.79 9.82 -1.80
N GLY A 68 -18.31 9.12 -0.78
CA GLY A 68 -18.82 7.75 -0.88
C GLY A 68 -17.72 6.68 -0.90
N VAL A 69 -16.47 7.04 -0.56
CA VAL A 69 -15.34 6.11 -0.46
C VAL A 69 -15.24 5.54 0.95
N VAL A 70 -15.03 4.24 1.07
CA VAL A 70 -14.85 3.59 2.38
C VAL A 70 -13.53 4.07 3.00
N ARG A 71 -13.59 4.59 4.21
CA ARG A 71 -12.41 5.01 4.96
C ARG A 71 -11.71 3.80 5.57
N VAL A 72 -10.38 3.73 5.41
CA VAL A 72 -9.54 2.81 6.17
C VAL A 72 -9.17 3.46 7.50
N VAL A 73 -9.40 2.73 8.60
CA VAL A 73 -9.18 3.23 9.96
C VAL A 73 -7.90 2.61 10.51
N GLN A 74 -7.06 3.42 11.17
CA GLN A 74 -5.83 2.96 11.80
C GLN A 74 -6.14 2.27 13.14
N THR A 75 -6.61 1.03 13.10
CA THR A 75 -7.06 0.29 14.30
C THR A 75 -5.96 -0.60 14.89
N TYR A 76 -4.93 -0.93 14.11
CA TYR A 76 -3.90 -1.87 14.54
C TYR A 76 -2.87 -1.22 15.47
N THR A 77 -2.97 -1.48 16.78
CA THR A 77 -1.97 -1.00 17.75
C THR A 77 -0.94 -2.10 18.05
N SER A 78 -1.37 -3.36 18.01
CA SER A 78 -0.54 -4.55 18.17
C SER A 78 -1.18 -5.71 17.43
N VAL A 79 -0.37 -6.59 16.82
CA VAL A 79 -0.84 -7.84 16.24
C VAL A 79 -0.21 -8.99 17.02
N GLN A 80 -1.03 -9.88 17.58
CA GLN A 80 -0.55 -11.18 18.05
C GLN A 80 -0.69 -12.16 16.89
N LEU A 81 0.44 -12.56 16.31
CA LEU A 81 0.48 -13.55 15.24
C LEU A 81 1.29 -14.75 15.72
N ASP A 82 0.80 -15.95 15.41
CA ASP A 82 1.57 -17.16 15.55
C ASP A 82 2.78 -17.12 14.59
N ALA A 83 3.96 -17.46 15.09
CA ALA A 83 5.19 -17.41 14.29
C ALA A 83 5.09 -18.19 12.96
N PRO A 84 4.45 -19.37 12.88
CA PRO A 84 4.24 -20.06 11.60
C PRO A 84 3.39 -19.27 10.59
N VAL A 85 2.40 -18.50 11.05
CA VAL A 85 1.57 -17.64 10.20
C VAL A 85 2.41 -16.49 9.67
N LEU A 86 3.15 -15.83 10.55
CA LEU A 86 4.03 -14.72 10.17
C LEU A 86 5.11 -15.16 9.15
N ILE A 87 5.74 -16.33 9.35
CA ILE A 87 6.75 -16.86 8.43
C ILE A 87 6.14 -17.06 7.04
N ARG A 88 4.92 -17.60 6.95
CA ARG A 88 4.21 -17.80 5.68
C ARG A 88 3.83 -16.48 5.02
N ASP A 89 3.32 -15.52 5.77
CA ASP A 89 2.92 -14.22 5.21
C ASP A 89 4.15 -13.41 4.74
N LEU A 90 5.29 -13.52 5.43
CA LEU A 90 6.56 -12.94 4.97
C LEU A 90 7.06 -13.59 3.68
N GLU A 91 6.95 -14.91 3.54
CA GLU A 91 7.26 -15.59 2.27
C GLU A 91 6.32 -15.14 1.16
N ALA A 92 5.01 -15.12 1.40
CA ALA A 92 4.01 -14.66 0.43
C ALA A 92 4.31 -13.24 -0.06
N LEU A 93 4.68 -12.33 0.85
CA LEU A 93 5.09 -10.96 0.51
C LEU A 93 6.34 -10.97 -0.38
N LEU A 94 7.39 -11.70 0.00
CA LEU A 94 8.62 -11.78 -0.79
C LEU A 94 8.36 -12.33 -2.20
N LEU A 95 7.53 -13.37 -2.32
CA LEU A 95 7.16 -13.94 -3.62
C LEU A 95 6.34 -12.98 -4.48
N ALA A 96 5.36 -12.29 -3.88
CA ALA A 96 4.54 -11.30 -4.57
C ALA A 96 5.38 -10.15 -5.12
N VAL A 97 6.39 -9.72 -4.36
CA VAL A 97 7.24 -8.58 -4.69
C VAL A 97 8.35 -8.93 -5.67
N THR A 98 9.02 -10.06 -5.50
CA THR A 98 10.25 -10.40 -6.24
C THR A 98 10.02 -11.34 -7.41
N LYS A 99 8.94 -12.12 -7.41
CA LYS A 99 8.60 -13.13 -8.43
C LYS A 99 9.82 -13.91 -8.95
N PRO A 100 10.58 -14.56 -8.04
CA PRO A 100 11.85 -15.17 -8.39
C PRO A 100 11.65 -16.38 -9.29
N MET A 101 12.48 -16.51 -10.34
CA MET A 101 12.29 -17.52 -11.40
C MET A 101 12.31 -18.97 -10.91
N GLY A 102 12.97 -19.25 -9.79
CA GLY A 102 13.08 -20.61 -9.23
C GLY A 102 11.89 -21.05 -8.38
N ASN A 103 10.96 -20.15 -8.03
CA ASN A 103 9.82 -20.48 -7.19
C ASN A 103 8.66 -21.02 -8.05
N ILE A 104 8.44 -22.33 -7.95
CA ILE A 104 7.39 -23.05 -8.66
C ILE A 104 6.05 -22.94 -7.91
N SER A 105 6.09 -22.93 -6.57
CA SER A 105 4.91 -22.74 -5.72
C SER A 105 4.74 -21.27 -5.33
N SER A 106 3.49 -20.81 -5.32
CA SER A 106 3.11 -19.54 -4.70
C SER A 106 2.57 -19.80 -3.29
N THR A 107 3.18 -19.16 -2.30
CA THR A 107 2.61 -19.08 -0.95
C THR A 107 1.60 -17.94 -0.94
N ASN A 108 0.39 -18.22 -0.44
CA ASN A 108 -0.66 -17.22 -0.26
C ASN A 108 -0.62 -16.67 1.15
N PHE A 109 -1.06 -15.42 1.30
CA PHE A 109 -1.32 -14.83 2.61
C PHE A 109 -2.41 -15.62 3.35
N SER A 110 -2.21 -15.83 4.64
CA SER A 110 -3.12 -16.62 5.48
C SER A 110 -4.48 -15.93 5.64
N GLU A 111 -4.46 -14.62 5.94
CA GLU A 111 -5.65 -13.79 6.13
C GLU A 111 -5.49 -12.42 5.46
N ALA A 112 -5.23 -12.39 4.14
CA ALA A 112 -5.20 -11.13 3.39
C ALA A 112 -6.25 -11.11 2.28
N LYS A 113 -6.80 -9.91 2.05
CA LYS A 113 -7.69 -9.61 0.94
C LYS A 113 -6.96 -8.69 -0.03
N GLU A 114 -6.89 -9.08 -1.30
CA GLU A 114 -6.33 -8.23 -2.34
C GLU A 114 -7.24 -7.01 -2.57
N TRP A 115 -6.62 -5.83 -2.60
CA TRP A 115 -7.28 -4.58 -2.95
C TRP A 115 -6.53 -3.93 -4.11
N LEU A 116 -7.22 -3.83 -5.24
CA LEU A 116 -6.76 -2.98 -6.33
C LEU A 116 -7.24 -1.56 -6.06
N GLN A 117 -6.31 -0.62 -5.93
CA GLN A 117 -6.65 0.79 -5.99
C GLN A 117 -6.89 1.16 -7.44
N VAL A 118 -8.11 0.91 -7.90
CA VAL A 118 -8.55 1.20 -9.25
C VAL A 118 -8.82 2.70 -9.35
N ALA A 119 -8.06 3.39 -10.19
CA ALA A 119 -8.53 4.66 -10.73
C ALA A 119 -9.82 4.35 -11.52
N THR A 120 -10.96 4.86 -11.07
CA THR A 120 -12.30 4.51 -11.58
C THR A 120 -12.56 4.92 -13.04
N LYS A 121 -11.55 5.43 -13.74
CA LYS A 121 -11.47 5.68 -15.18
C LYS A 121 -10.02 5.44 -15.62
N THR A 122 -9.79 5.24 -16.93
CA THR A 122 -8.46 5.50 -17.53
C THR A 122 -7.96 6.82 -16.93
N PRO A 123 -6.81 6.84 -16.21
CA PRO A 123 -6.38 8.04 -15.55
C PRO A 123 -6.17 9.08 -16.65
N LYS A 124 -7.06 10.09 -16.72
CA LYS A 124 -6.65 11.38 -17.26
C LYS A 124 -5.41 11.72 -16.47
N LEU A 125 -4.27 11.90 -17.13
CA LEU A 125 -3.03 12.29 -16.49
C LEU A 125 -3.36 13.52 -15.65
N LYS A 126 -3.55 13.28 -14.36
CA LYS A 126 -3.81 14.31 -13.38
C LYS A 126 -2.45 14.56 -12.79
N THR A 127 -1.98 15.79 -12.96
CA THR A 127 -0.68 16.14 -12.40
C THR A 127 -0.78 16.05 -10.89
N PHE A 128 0.36 15.97 -10.23
CA PHE A 128 0.41 16.04 -8.77
C PHE A 128 -0.39 17.23 -8.21
N ASP A 129 -0.46 18.35 -8.93
CA ASP A 129 -1.26 19.53 -8.58
C ASP A 129 -2.76 19.24 -8.46
N ASP A 130 -3.30 18.35 -9.30
CA ASP A 130 -4.72 17.98 -9.28
C ASP A 130 -5.11 17.12 -8.07
N LEU A 131 -4.12 16.51 -7.42
CA LEU A 131 -4.28 15.70 -6.21
C LEU A 131 -3.79 16.42 -4.96
N ARG A 132 -3.21 17.62 -5.11
CA ARG A 132 -2.52 18.37 -4.05
C ARG A 132 -3.41 18.62 -2.84
N GLU A 133 -4.66 19.02 -3.03
CA GLU A 133 -5.59 19.27 -1.91
C GLU A 133 -6.01 17.99 -1.19
N LYS A 134 -6.00 16.84 -1.88
CA LYS A 134 -6.31 15.55 -1.27
C LYS A 134 -5.09 14.93 -0.58
N LEU A 135 -3.89 15.21 -1.08
CA LEU A 135 -2.63 14.73 -0.50
C LEU A 135 -2.05 15.68 0.56
N ALA A 136 -2.54 16.93 0.60
CA ALA A 136 -2.34 17.85 1.71
C ALA A 136 -3.05 17.26 2.93
N VAL A 137 -2.24 16.66 3.79
CA VAL A 137 -2.63 16.14 5.08
C VAL A 137 -2.48 17.27 6.09
N ASP A 138 -3.56 17.65 6.78
CA ASP A 138 -3.46 18.20 8.13
C ASP A 138 -2.87 17.16 9.08
#